data_AF-W2LSB7-F1
#
_entry.id   AF-W2LSB7-F1
#
_cell.length_a   1.000
_cell.length_b   1.000
_cell.length_c   1.000
_cell.angle_alpha   90.00
_cell.angle_beta   90.00
_cell.angle_gamma   90.00
#
_symmetry.space_group_name_H-M   'P 1'
#
loop_
_entity.id
_entity.type
_entity.pdbx_description
1 polymer ?
#
loop_
_entity_poly.entity_id
_entity_poly.type
_entity_poly.pdbx_seq_one_letter_code
_entity_poly.pdbx_strand_id
1 'polypeptide(L)'
;MLAMWEGSSSGGDLAEGGARTIYAQVLDASTGKAVSSKVTVDKSVVGNRYQALKSFPDGSVAYLSKGTTDTTIQVVRFFGC
;
A
#
# COMPACT_ATOMS: atom_id res chain seq x y z
N MET A 1 -0.19 -8.80 9.63
CA MET A 1 -0.27 -8.90 8.16
C MET A 1 -0.73 -7.56 7.60
N LEU A 2 -0.07 -7.02 6.58
CA LEU A 2 -0.62 -5.86 5.86
C LEU A 2 -1.57 -6.35 4.78
N ALA A 3 -2.81 -5.88 4.81
CA ALA A 3 -3.77 -6.05 3.72
C ALA A 3 -3.93 -4.72 2.99
N MET A 4 -3.94 -4.77 1.66
CA MET A 4 -4.24 -3.62 0.82
C MET A 4 -5.22 -4.04 -0.27
N TRP A 5 -6.22 -3.20 -0.54
CA TRP A 5 -7.25 -3.51 -1.52
C TRP A 5 -7.80 -2.24 -2.15
N GLU A 6 -8.38 -2.42 -3.33
CA GLU A 6 -9.03 -1.35 -4.08
C GLU A 6 -10.50 -1.23 -3.64
N GLY A 7 -11.00 -0.01 -3.54
CA GLY A 7 -12.37 0.27 -3.08
C GLY A 7 -13.08 1.38 -3.83
N SER A 8 -12.61 1.78 -5.01
CA SER A 8 -13.42 2.58 -5.93
C SER A 8 -14.37 1.68 -6.72
N SER A 9 -15.35 2.29 -7.37
CA SER A 9 -16.30 1.59 -8.25
C SER A 9 -15.78 1.40 -9.68
N SER A 10 -14.54 1.79 -9.95
CA SER A 10 -13.96 1.75 -11.30
C SER A 10 -13.75 0.29 -11.75
N GLY A 11 -14.16 -0.06 -12.97
CA GLY A 11 -13.95 -1.39 -13.55
C GLY A 11 -12.59 -1.55 -14.24
N GLY A 12 -12.26 -2.77 -14.66
CA GLY A 12 -11.04 -3.08 -15.42
C GLY A 12 -9.75 -3.07 -14.59
N ASP A 13 -8.62 -3.25 -15.27
CA ASP A 13 -7.32 -3.41 -14.62
C ASP A 13 -6.94 -2.18 -13.78
N LEU A 14 -6.23 -2.44 -12.67
CA LEU A 14 -5.53 -1.38 -11.96
C LEU A 14 -4.53 -0.76 -12.94
N ALA A 15 -4.42 0.57 -12.97
CA ALA A 15 -3.42 1.26 -13.77
C ALA A 15 -2.72 2.29 -12.90
N GLU A 16 -1.40 2.43 -13.08
CA GLU A 16 -0.62 3.44 -12.39
C GLU A 16 -1.14 4.83 -12.76
N GLY A 17 -1.32 5.71 -11.77
CA GLY A 17 -1.93 7.03 -11.95
C GLY A 17 -3.43 7.01 -12.26
N GLY A 18 -4.07 5.83 -12.29
CA GLY A 18 -5.52 5.72 -12.43
C GLY A 18 -6.26 6.31 -11.23
N ALA A 19 -7.48 6.81 -11.46
CA ALA A 19 -8.36 7.30 -10.40
C ALA A 19 -8.94 6.14 -9.56
N ARG A 20 -8.07 5.48 -8.79
CA ARG A 20 -8.39 4.38 -7.88
C ARG A 20 -8.34 4.86 -6.45
N THR A 21 -9.13 4.21 -5.59
CA THR A 21 -9.04 4.40 -4.14
C THR A 21 -8.46 3.14 -3.55
N ILE A 22 -7.27 3.23 -2.96
CA ILE A 22 -6.60 2.10 -2.32
C ILE A 22 -6.69 2.27 -0.82
N TYR A 23 -7.09 1.19 -0.14
CA TYR A 23 -7.09 1.09 1.31
C TYR A 23 -5.93 0.22 1.77
N ALA A 24 -5.39 0.51 2.95
CA ALA A 24 -4.45 -0.34 3.66
C ALA A 24 -4.92 -0.51 5.12
N GLN A 25 -4.69 -1.70 5.67
CA GLN A 25 -5.02 -2.00 7.07
C GLN A 25 -4.12 -3.12 7.61
N VAL A 26 -3.74 -3.02 8.88
CA VAL A 26 -3.05 -4.10 9.58
C VAL A 26 -4.10 -5.07 10.12
N LEU A 27 -3.94 -6.34 9.71
CA LEU A 27 -4.75 -7.46 10.16
C LEU A 27 -3.90 -8.42 11.00
N ASP A 28 -4.53 -9.09 11.96
CA ASP A 28 -3.95 -10.19 12.68
C ASP A 28 -3.70 -11.34 11.69
N ALA A 29 -2.47 -11.85 11.66
CA ALA A 29 -2.07 -12.82 10.65
C ALA A 29 -2.73 -14.20 10.83
N SER A 30 -3.17 -14.53 12.05
CA SER A 30 -3.73 -15.84 12.37
C SER A 30 -5.25 -15.90 12.19
N THR A 31 -5.93 -14.78 12.45
CA THR A 31 -7.40 -14.69 12.47
C THR A 31 -7.96 -13.85 11.33
N GLY A 32 -7.13 -13.05 10.66
CA GLY A 32 -7.57 -12.09 9.63
C GLY A 32 -8.36 -10.90 10.19
N LYS A 33 -8.49 -10.76 11.52
CA LYS A 33 -9.21 -9.65 12.15
C LYS A 33 -8.44 -8.34 12.06
N ALA A 34 -9.15 -7.23 11.93
CA ALA A 34 -8.56 -5.90 11.95
C ALA A 34 -7.91 -5.59 13.30
N VAL A 35 -6.67 -5.07 13.26
CA VAL A 35 -5.93 -4.61 14.45
C VAL A 35 -5.70 -3.10 14.41
N SER A 36 -5.73 -2.49 13.22
CA SER A 36 -5.66 -1.04 13.03
C SER A 36 -6.93 -0.48 12.39
N SER A 37 -7.08 0.84 12.43
CA SER A 37 -7.99 1.54 11.51
C SER A 37 -7.55 1.35 10.06
N LYS A 38 -8.52 1.37 9.15
CA LYS A 38 -8.29 1.43 7.70
C LYS A 38 -7.76 2.82 7.34
N VAL A 39 -6.71 2.88 6.53
CA VAL A 39 -6.18 4.13 5.97
C VAL A 39 -6.38 4.16 4.46
N THR A 40 -6.68 5.35 3.92
CA THR A 40 -6.67 5.58 2.46
C THR A 40 -5.24 5.91 2.06
N VAL A 41 -4.70 5.20 1.07
CA VAL A 41 -3.39 5.49 0.51
C VAL A 41 -3.50 6.76 -0.34
N ASP A 42 -2.60 7.72 -0.10
CA ASP A 42 -2.60 8.98 -0.82
C ASP A 42 -2.28 8.78 -2.30
N LYS A 43 -2.98 9.53 -3.18
CA LYS A 43 -2.83 9.42 -4.64
C LYS A 43 -1.45 9.86 -5.15
N SER A 44 -0.73 10.66 -4.39
CA SER A 44 0.66 11.06 -4.70
C SER A 44 1.65 9.90 -4.54
N VAL A 45 1.24 8.81 -3.88
CA VAL A 45 2.06 7.61 -3.76
C VAL A 45 1.90 6.77 -5.02
N VAL A 46 2.67 7.14 -6.03
CA VAL A 46 2.70 6.48 -7.33
C VAL A 46 3.69 5.32 -7.26
N GLY A 47 3.20 4.08 -7.30
CA GLY A 47 4.01 2.87 -7.13
C GLY A 47 3.49 1.68 -7.92
N ASN A 48 4.30 0.63 -7.99
CA ASN A 48 4.09 -0.55 -8.82
C ASN A 48 2.69 -1.18 -8.58
N ARG A 49 1.98 -1.42 -9.69
CA ARG A 49 0.66 -2.04 -9.88
C ARG A 49 0.37 -3.29 -9.01
N TYR A 50 1.41 -3.93 -8.49
CA TYR A 50 1.34 -5.12 -7.65
C TYR A 50 1.88 -4.99 -6.23
N GLN A 51 2.25 -3.80 -5.75
CA GLN A 51 2.78 -3.64 -4.39
C GLN A 51 3.84 -4.72 -4.11
N ALA A 52 5.01 -4.64 -4.75
CA ALA A 52 6.13 -5.53 -4.44
C ALA A 52 6.66 -5.22 -3.03
N LEU A 53 5.82 -5.49 -2.03
CA LEU A 53 6.03 -5.27 -0.62
C LEU A 53 7.08 -6.26 -0.19
N LYS A 54 8.21 -5.73 0.25
CA LYS A 54 9.21 -6.55 0.91
C LYS A 54 8.91 -6.58 2.39
N SER A 55 8.68 -7.78 2.91
CA SER A 55 8.58 -8.01 4.36
C SER A 55 9.97 -8.06 4.99
N PHE A 56 10.06 -7.51 6.20
CA PHE A 56 11.27 -7.49 7.02
C PHE A 56 11.07 -8.32 8.30
N PRO A 57 12.15 -8.85 8.92
CA PRO A 57 12.05 -9.60 10.17
C PRO A 57 11.44 -8.83 11.34
N ASP A 58 11.49 -7.50 11.30
CA ASP A 58 10.85 -6.61 12.29
C ASP A 58 9.33 -6.46 12.08
N GLY A 59 8.73 -7.24 11.17
CA GLY A 59 7.30 -7.24 10.88
C GLY A 59 6.83 -6.06 10.02
N SER A 60 7.71 -5.12 9.69
CA SER A 60 7.40 -4.05 8.75
C SER A 60 7.38 -4.55 7.30
N VAL A 61 6.69 -3.80 6.45
CA VAL A 61 6.68 -4.02 4.99
C VAL A 61 6.96 -2.71 4.28
N ALA A 62 7.73 -2.74 3.20
CA ALA A 62 8.08 -1.54 2.43
C ALA A 62 8.06 -1.76 0.93
N TYR A 63 7.90 -0.66 0.18
CA TYR A 63 8.05 -0.64 -1.28
C TYR A 63 8.63 0.70 -1.77
N LEU A 64 9.21 0.66 -2.97
CA LEU A 64 9.73 1.84 -3.68
C LEU A 64 8.63 2.53 -4.49
N SER A 65 8.65 3.86 -4.48
CA SER A 65 7.75 4.72 -5.24
C SER A 65 8.54 5.86 -5.89
N LYS A 66 7.99 6.47 -6.95
CA LYS A 66 8.58 7.67 -7.57
C LYS A 66 8.60 8.79 -6.53
N GLY A 67 9.74 9.47 -6.39
CA GLY A 67 9.87 10.64 -5.52
C GLY A 67 9.19 11.89 -6.10
N THR A 68 9.32 13.03 -5.43
CA THR A 68 8.68 14.28 -5.85
C THR A 68 9.36 14.97 -7.03
N THR A 69 10.53 14.49 -7.45
CA THR A 69 11.26 14.98 -8.64
C THR A 69 11.52 13.83 -9.61
N ASP A 70 11.91 14.16 -10.84
CA ASP A 70 12.16 13.17 -11.89
C ASP A 70 13.37 12.26 -11.65
N THR A 71 14.21 12.60 -10.68
CA THR A 71 15.45 11.86 -10.35
C THR A 71 15.45 11.31 -8.93
N THR A 72 14.33 11.38 -8.21
CA THR A 72 14.24 10.90 -6.82
C THR A 72 13.34 9.68 -6.69
N ILE A 73 13.66 8.87 -5.68
CA ILE A 73 12.84 7.76 -5.21
C ILE A 73 12.37 8.07 -3.79
N GLN A 74 11.22 7.53 -3.41
CA GLN A 74 10.76 7.51 -2.02
C GLN A 74 10.50 6.08 -1.57
N VAL A 75 10.66 5.84 -0.27
CA VAL A 75 10.37 4.55 0.36
C VAL A 75 9.16 4.73 1.25
N VAL A 76 8.11 3.97 0.97
CA VAL A 76 6.96 3.87 1.88
C VAL A 76 7.14 2.63 2.73
N ARG A 77 7.09 2.79 4.05
CA ARG A 77 7.25 1.71 5.03
C ARG A 77 6.09 1.72 6.01
N PHE A 78 5.45 0.56 6.18
CA PHE A 78 4.39 0.35 7.15
C PHE A 78 4.93 -0.47 8.32
N PHE A 79 4.61 -0.05 9.54
CA PHE A 79 4.93 -0.76 10.76
C PHE A 79 3.66 -1.41 11.31
N GLY A 80 3.74 -2.69 11.66
CA GLY A 80 2.70 -3.32 12.48
C GLY A 80 2.77 -2.75 13.90
N CYS A 81 1.62 -2.39 14.47
CA CYS A 81 1.48 -2.00 15.86
C CYS A 81 1.58 -3.22 16.78
#